data_AF-A0A2D7DDD4-F1
#
_entry.id   AF-A0A2D7DDD4-F1
#
_cell.length_a   1.000
_cell.length_b   1.000
_cell.length_c   1.000
_cell.angle_alpha   90.00
_cell.angle_beta   90.00
_cell.angle_gamma   90.00
#
_symmetry.space_group_name_H-M   'P 1'
#
loop_
_entity.id
_entity.type
_entity.pdbx_description
1 polymer ?
#
loop_
_entity_poly.entity_id
_entity_poly.type
_entity_poly.pdbx_seq_one_letter_code
_entity_poly.pdbx_strand_id
1 'polypeptide(L)'
;MKHAALLLACCFVSGLALGQVTGIHAEVIANHDTTGIPELDEMKTYHLYAQMTNETDELSAVFGDISTPLNISSTESFYQSALGADFAWAINGAILPFFPEANYDSWLTIGATNNAMGSLAGAIGLDVALASFNSGGGFIVDDAIGGSIFTLLGDVNALAGADNRVLIAQLTTAGEISGSVNVQMFVEGLQSQSMQVLAMPIQLPQGCGDEDACNYDPEFDPEDTAECQYPGACSDCEGNCIDANGNGACDCEELPGCTNPMADNYQSDATSDDGSCVIGGCMYMSAANFNPEANYDNLSCVFAGCTDAMALNFDPSSVLEDGSCLYLGCMDPVGLNFNPVANVSGACDYSTVCMSDLDGDGYVDVFDLLLLFEAYGYDCDSE
;
A
#
# COMPACT_ATOMS: atom_id res chain seq x y z
N MET A 1 51.41 30.93 38.16
CA MET A 1 50.28 31.86 38.42
C MET A 1 50.29 32.88 37.30
N LYS A 2 49.53 32.59 36.22
CA LYS A 2 48.26 33.25 35.85
C LYS A 2 48.47 34.58 35.10
N HIS A 3 47.67 34.72 34.04
CA HIS A 3 47.36 35.89 33.20
C HIS A 3 48.19 36.01 31.91
N ALA A 4 47.62 36.19 30.73
CA ALA A 4 46.31 35.89 30.12
C ALA A 4 46.46 36.35 28.66
N ALA A 5 45.97 35.56 27.73
CA ALA A 5 45.96 35.85 26.30
C ALA A 5 45.06 37.07 25.98
N LEU A 6 45.47 37.88 25.00
CA LEU A 6 44.54 38.73 24.24
C LEU A 6 44.93 38.63 22.76
N LEU A 7 44.54 37.51 22.14
CA LEU A 7 44.48 37.38 20.70
C LEU A 7 43.12 37.93 20.27
N LEU A 8 43.16 39.09 19.61
CA LEU A 8 42.01 39.75 19.00
C LEU A 8 41.54 38.89 17.83
N ALA A 9 40.62 37.95 18.08
CA ALA A 9 39.89 37.28 17.03
C ALA A 9 38.83 38.27 16.50
N CYS A 10 39.08 38.79 15.29
CA CYS A 10 38.03 39.40 14.46
C CYS A 10 36.99 38.33 14.17
N CYS A 11 35.97 38.21 15.02
CA CYS A 11 34.72 37.57 14.65
C CYS A 11 34.06 38.48 13.61
N PHE A 12 34.29 38.19 12.34
CA PHE A 12 33.29 38.44 11.32
C PHE A 12 32.07 37.60 11.69
N VAL A 13 31.18 38.18 12.50
CA VAL A 13 29.78 37.78 12.49
C VAL A 13 29.26 38.33 11.16
N SER A 14 29.41 37.54 10.09
CA SER A 14 28.50 37.64 8.97
C SER A 14 27.13 37.28 9.54
N GLY A 15 26.40 38.28 10.04
CA GLY A 15 24.98 38.14 10.21
C GLY A 15 24.44 37.82 8.84
N LEU A 16 24.06 36.56 8.63
CA LEU A 16 23.09 36.21 7.60
C LEU A 16 21.91 37.13 7.89
N ALA A 17 21.70 38.14 7.04
CA ALA A 17 20.42 38.83 7.00
C ALA A 17 19.43 37.74 6.56
N LEU A 18 18.77 37.12 7.54
CA LEU A 18 17.60 36.29 7.26
C LEU A 18 16.63 37.22 6.52
N GLY A 19 16.21 36.81 5.31
CA GLY A 19 15.23 37.58 4.56
C GLY A 19 14.01 37.82 5.44
N GLN A 20 13.59 39.08 5.55
CA GLN A 20 12.42 39.44 6.35
C GLN A 20 11.10 39.02 5.70
N VAL A 21 11.13 38.67 4.42
CA VAL A 21 10.13 37.83 3.78
C VAL A 21 10.75 36.46 3.53
N THR A 22 10.05 35.41 3.96
CA THR A 22 10.53 34.03 3.90
C THR A 22 9.95 33.25 2.72
N GLY A 23 8.89 33.75 2.08
CA GLY A 23 8.24 33.08 0.96
C GLY A 23 7.02 33.82 0.43
N ILE A 24 6.57 33.41 -0.75
CA ILE A 24 5.27 33.79 -1.33
C ILE A 24 4.42 32.53 -1.36
N HIS A 25 3.39 32.47 -0.53
CA HIS A 25 2.57 31.28 -0.35
C HIS A 25 1.20 31.48 -0.99
N ALA A 26 0.75 30.51 -1.77
CA ALA A 26 -0.63 30.42 -2.20
C ALA A 26 -1.44 29.59 -1.21
N GLU A 27 -2.66 30.03 -0.93
CA GLU A 27 -3.64 29.35 -0.09
C GLU A 27 -4.93 29.21 -0.90
N VAL A 28 -5.52 28.02 -0.96
CA VAL A 28 -6.83 27.83 -1.58
C VAL A 28 -7.87 28.40 -0.64
N ILE A 29 -8.79 29.22 -1.15
CA ILE A 29 -9.90 29.78 -0.36
C ILE A 29 -11.28 29.33 -0.84
N ALA A 30 -11.33 28.69 -2.01
CA ALA A 30 -12.53 28.07 -2.55
C ALA A 30 -12.18 27.04 -3.62
N ASN A 31 -12.78 25.84 -3.51
CA ASN A 31 -12.93 24.91 -4.62
C ASN A 31 -14.34 25.02 -5.21
N HIS A 32 -14.43 25.42 -6.48
CA HIS A 32 -15.69 25.78 -7.09
C HIS A 32 -16.58 24.62 -7.52
N ASP A 33 -16.08 23.38 -7.51
CA ASP A 33 -16.86 22.16 -7.73
C ASP A 33 -18.08 22.05 -6.79
N THR A 34 -18.00 22.69 -5.62
CA THR A 34 -19.03 22.64 -4.57
C THR A 34 -19.83 23.94 -4.43
N THR A 35 -19.35 25.05 -5.01
CA THR A 35 -19.96 26.38 -4.82
C THR A 35 -21.27 26.57 -5.58
N GLY A 36 -21.51 25.76 -6.61
CA GLY A 36 -22.70 25.83 -7.46
C GLY A 36 -22.74 27.07 -8.36
N ILE A 37 -21.60 27.72 -8.59
CA ILE A 37 -21.44 28.85 -9.52
C ILE A 37 -20.98 28.29 -10.88
N PRO A 38 -21.85 28.21 -11.90
CA PRO A 38 -21.53 27.49 -13.14
C PRO A 38 -20.36 28.07 -13.94
N GLU A 39 -20.06 29.35 -13.77
CA GLU A 39 -18.97 30.03 -14.48
C GLU A 39 -17.59 29.69 -13.92
N LEU A 40 -17.54 29.15 -12.70
CA LEU A 40 -16.33 28.81 -11.96
C LEU A 40 -16.14 27.30 -11.83
N ASP A 41 -16.99 26.49 -12.47
CA ASP A 41 -16.92 25.02 -12.40
C ASP A 41 -15.50 24.52 -12.73
N GLU A 42 -14.98 23.58 -11.96
CA GLU A 42 -13.61 23.05 -12.06
C GLU A 42 -12.48 24.06 -11.78
N MET A 43 -12.78 25.28 -11.29
CA MET A 43 -11.77 26.28 -10.90
C MET A 43 -11.48 26.26 -9.41
N LYS A 44 -10.29 26.78 -9.05
CA LYS A 44 -9.91 27.08 -7.67
C LYS A 44 -9.59 28.57 -7.54
N THR A 45 -9.95 29.17 -6.40
CA THR A 45 -9.51 30.51 -6.03
C THR A 45 -8.39 30.42 -5.00
N TYR A 46 -7.31 31.14 -5.27
CA TYR A 46 -6.12 31.23 -4.43
C TYR A 46 -5.95 32.64 -3.88
N HIS A 47 -5.57 32.74 -2.61
CA HIS A 47 -4.94 33.93 -2.05
C HIS A 47 -3.42 33.78 -2.06
N LEU A 48 -2.72 34.78 -2.57
CA LEU A 48 -1.26 34.83 -2.52
C LEU A 48 -0.83 35.75 -1.39
N TYR A 49 -0.01 35.23 -0.49
CA TYR A 49 0.51 35.95 0.68
C TYR A 49 2.02 36.09 0.61
N ALA A 50 2.54 37.27 0.96
CA ALA A 50 3.92 37.45 1.34
C ALA A 50 4.08 37.09 2.82
N GLN A 51 4.86 36.05 3.12
CA GLN A 51 5.15 35.62 4.49
C GLN A 51 6.30 36.46 5.05
N MET A 52 6.02 37.20 6.11
CA MET A 52 6.97 38.07 6.80
C MET A 52 7.49 37.43 8.09
N THR A 53 8.53 38.03 8.68
CA THR A 53 9.17 37.53 9.90
C THR A 53 8.66 38.16 11.20
N ASN A 54 8.01 39.32 11.12
CA ASN A 54 7.54 40.07 12.28
C ASN A 54 6.20 40.76 12.00
N GLU A 55 5.32 40.80 13.01
CA GLU A 55 3.97 41.39 12.93
C GLU A 55 3.98 42.89 12.58
N THR A 56 5.10 43.56 12.84
CA THR A 56 5.29 44.99 12.57
C THR A 56 5.92 45.27 11.21
N ASP A 57 6.34 44.25 10.46
CA ASP A 57 6.86 44.46 9.11
C ASP A 57 5.74 44.98 8.18
N GLU A 58 6.07 45.94 7.32
CA GLU A 58 5.09 46.59 6.41
C GLU A 58 5.49 46.35 4.95
N LEU A 59 4.62 45.70 4.18
CA LEU A 59 4.83 45.47 2.75
C LEU A 59 4.61 46.77 1.97
N SER A 60 5.68 47.35 1.43
CA SER A 60 5.64 48.64 0.75
C SER A 60 5.33 48.53 -0.74
N ALA A 61 5.84 47.49 -1.42
CA ALA A 61 5.62 47.35 -2.85
C ALA A 61 5.72 45.91 -3.35
N VAL A 62 5.00 45.62 -4.42
CA VAL A 62 5.17 44.48 -5.32
C VAL A 62 5.54 45.04 -6.69
N PHE A 63 6.65 44.61 -7.27
CA PHE A 63 7.19 45.26 -8.47
C PHE A 63 7.88 44.30 -9.43
N GLY A 64 8.09 44.75 -10.66
CA GLY A 64 8.87 44.03 -11.66
C GLY A 64 9.44 44.97 -12.73
N ASP A 65 10.49 44.52 -13.38
CA ASP A 65 11.11 45.16 -14.55
C ASP A 65 11.84 44.14 -15.42
N ILE A 66 12.45 44.59 -16.52
CA ILE A 66 13.19 43.73 -17.47
C ILE A 66 14.35 42.95 -16.84
N SER A 67 14.93 43.44 -15.76
CA SER A 67 16.05 42.78 -15.07
C SER A 67 15.59 41.82 -13.98
N THR A 68 14.45 42.12 -13.38
CA THR A 68 13.79 41.35 -12.31
C THR A 68 12.30 41.24 -12.61
N PRO A 69 11.91 40.30 -13.51
CA PRO A 69 10.52 40.20 -13.91
C PRO A 69 9.61 39.83 -12.74
N LEU A 70 8.44 40.46 -12.68
CA LEU A 70 7.30 39.97 -11.90
C LEU A 70 6.47 39.10 -12.83
N ASN A 71 6.24 37.86 -12.44
CA ASN A 71 5.49 36.91 -13.24
C ASN A 71 4.52 36.15 -12.35
N ILE A 72 3.24 36.25 -12.66
CA ILE A 72 2.18 35.41 -12.12
C ILE A 72 1.44 34.82 -13.31
N SER A 73 1.54 33.51 -13.50
CA SER A 73 0.97 32.80 -14.63
C SER A 73 0.16 31.60 -14.15
N SER A 74 -0.73 31.10 -15.01
CA SER A 74 -1.42 29.82 -14.85
C SER A 74 -1.26 29.00 -16.12
N THR A 75 -1.37 27.67 -16.01
CA THR A 75 -1.43 26.78 -17.18
C THR A 75 -2.70 26.97 -18.00
N GLU A 76 -3.76 27.48 -17.37
CA GLU A 76 -5.04 27.84 -17.98
C GLU A 76 -5.33 29.34 -17.78
N SER A 77 -6.47 29.82 -18.27
CA SER A 77 -6.80 31.26 -18.16
C SER A 77 -7.16 31.67 -16.72
N PHE A 78 -6.82 32.91 -16.34
CA PHE A 78 -7.35 33.52 -15.12
C PHE A 78 -8.80 33.99 -15.35
N TYR A 79 -9.66 33.73 -14.38
CA TYR A 79 -11.05 34.19 -14.39
C TYR A 79 -11.10 35.69 -14.10
N GLN A 80 -11.89 36.40 -14.90
CA GLN A 80 -12.09 37.84 -14.83
C GLN A 80 -13.59 38.14 -14.91
N SER A 81 -14.15 38.65 -13.81
CA SER A 81 -15.55 38.99 -13.70
C SER A 81 -15.85 40.29 -14.43
N ALA A 82 -16.97 40.35 -15.15
CA ALA A 82 -17.44 41.59 -15.78
C ALA A 82 -17.79 42.71 -14.78
N LEU A 83 -18.00 42.35 -13.51
CA LEU A 83 -18.26 43.28 -12.40
C LEU A 83 -17.06 43.38 -11.44
N GLY A 84 -15.95 42.77 -11.83
CA GLY A 84 -14.68 42.75 -11.11
C GLY A 84 -13.89 44.04 -11.20
N ALA A 85 -12.66 44.00 -10.70
CA ALA A 85 -11.72 45.11 -10.80
C ALA A 85 -10.28 44.63 -10.70
N ASP A 86 -9.36 45.28 -11.42
CA ASP A 86 -7.92 44.98 -11.42
C ASP A 86 -7.28 44.91 -10.02
N PHE A 87 -7.84 45.67 -9.07
CA PHE A 87 -7.31 45.79 -7.72
C PHE A 87 -8.40 45.69 -6.66
N ALA A 88 -8.07 45.04 -5.53
CA ALA A 88 -9.00 44.83 -4.42
C ALA A 88 -9.67 46.11 -3.92
N TRP A 89 -8.91 47.19 -3.78
CA TRP A 89 -9.43 48.47 -3.28
C TRP A 89 -10.41 49.18 -4.24
N ALA A 90 -10.53 48.70 -5.48
CA ALA A 90 -11.52 49.17 -6.44
C ALA A 90 -12.81 48.33 -6.45
N ILE A 91 -12.80 47.16 -5.80
CA ILE A 91 -13.96 46.26 -5.72
C ILE A 91 -15.03 46.91 -4.85
N ASN A 92 -16.25 47.02 -5.41
CA ASN A 92 -17.40 47.53 -4.69
C ASN A 92 -18.04 46.43 -3.83
N GLY A 93 -17.68 46.35 -2.55
CA GLY A 93 -18.22 45.31 -1.66
C GLY A 93 -19.76 45.27 -1.55
N ALA A 94 -20.46 46.35 -1.91
CA ALA A 94 -21.92 46.40 -1.84
C ALA A 94 -22.64 45.58 -2.92
N ILE A 95 -21.96 45.20 -4.01
CA ILE A 95 -22.57 44.40 -5.09
C ILE A 95 -22.37 42.90 -4.89
N LEU A 96 -21.35 42.50 -4.13
CA LEU A 96 -20.90 41.12 -3.94
C LEU A 96 -21.98 40.14 -3.44
N PRO A 97 -22.93 40.52 -2.55
CA PRO A 97 -24.01 39.61 -2.15
C PRO A 97 -25.02 39.29 -3.25
N PHE A 98 -25.05 40.08 -4.32
CA PHE A 98 -25.97 39.92 -5.44
C PHE A 98 -25.34 39.22 -6.65
N PHE A 99 -24.01 39.18 -6.71
CA PHE A 99 -23.20 38.63 -7.80
C PHE A 99 -22.12 37.73 -7.18
N PRO A 100 -22.48 36.49 -6.79
CA PRO A 100 -21.57 35.60 -6.07
C PRO A 100 -20.27 35.33 -6.85
N GLU A 101 -20.34 35.25 -8.18
CA GLU A 101 -19.20 35.06 -9.08
C GLU A 101 -18.14 36.17 -8.96
N ALA A 102 -18.56 37.41 -8.69
CA ALA A 102 -17.65 38.54 -8.55
C ALA A 102 -16.81 38.49 -7.26
N ASN A 103 -17.17 37.65 -6.29
CA ASN A 103 -16.33 37.43 -5.10
C ASN A 103 -15.03 36.72 -5.43
N TYR A 104 -15.01 35.96 -6.53
CA TYR A 104 -13.90 35.11 -6.95
C TYR A 104 -13.21 35.66 -8.20
N ASP A 105 -13.37 36.96 -8.46
CA ASP A 105 -12.62 37.67 -9.49
C ASP A 105 -11.10 37.62 -9.21
N SER A 106 -10.27 37.66 -10.25
CA SER A 106 -8.81 37.68 -10.09
C SER A 106 -8.30 39.12 -10.04
N TRP A 107 -7.61 39.49 -8.95
CA TRP A 107 -7.17 40.87 -8.71
C TRP A 107 -5.90 40.94 -7.88
N LEU A 108 -5.26 42.10 -7.87
CA LEU A 108 -4.02 42.34 -7.13
C LEU A 108 -4.24 43.30 -5.95
N THR A 109 -3.38 43.24 -4.93
CA THR A 109 -3.51 44.09 -3.74
C THR A 109 -2.20 44.29 -2.97
N ILE A 110 -2.27 45.13 -1.94
CA ILE A 110 -1.40 45.07 -0.76
C ILE A 110 -2.33 45.07 0.45
N GLY A 111 -2.63 43.86 0.95
CA GLY A 111 -3.36 43.61 2.20
C GLY A 111 -4.87 43.84 2.22
N ALA A 112 -5.44 44.53 1.24
CA ALA A 112 -6.88 44.77 1.17
C ALA A 112 -7.62 43.73 0.33
N THR A 113 -8.88 43.44 0.68
CA THR A 113 -9.78 42.56 -0.07
C THR A 113 -10.95 43.30 -0.72
N ASN A 114 -11.19 44.57 -0.36
CA ASN A 114 -12.22 45.41 -0.96
C ASN A 114 -11.99 46.91 -0.67
N ASN A 115 -12.81 47.77 -1.28
CA ASN A 115 -12.76 49.22 -1.09
C ASN A 115 -13.11 49.71 0.34
N ALA A 116 -13.81 48.91 1.15
CA ALA A 116 -14.22 49.32 2.49
C ALA A 116 -13.07 49.29 3.51
N MET A 117 -11.98 48.60 3.20
CA MET A 117 -10.77 48.52 4.03
C MET A 117 -9.90 49.78 3.98
N GLY A 118 -10.19 50.71 3.05
CA GLY A 118 -9.51 52.02 3.01
C GLY A 118 -8.01 51.95 2.73
N SER A 119 -7.58 51.00 1.89
CA SER A 119 -6.17 50.89 1.45
C SER A 119 -5.64 52.19 0.86
N LEU A 120 -4.36 52.45 1.12
CA LEU A 120 -3.61 53.56 0.55
C LEU A 120 -2.76 53.12 -0.66
N ALA A 121 -2.88 51.85 -1.05
CA ALA A 121 -2.15 51.30 -2.17
C ALA A 121 -2.54 51.97 -3.50
N GLY A 122 -1.56 52.04 -4.39
CA GLY A 122 -1.68 52.54 -5.75
C GLY A 122 -0.84 51.70 -6.70
N ALA A 123 -1.02 51.96 -7.99
CA ALA A 123 -0.34 51.24 -9.04
C ALA A 123 0.24 52.20 -10.09
N ILE A 124 1.35 51.81 -10.70
CA ILE A 124 1.99 52.55 -11.79
C ILE A 124 2.67 51.59 -12.77
N GLY A 125 2.56 51.88 -14.07
CA GLY A 125 3.29 51.14 -15.12
C GLY A 125 2.79 49.72 -15.36
N LEU A 126 1.54 49.40 -14.99
CA LEU A 126 0.98 48.04 -15.11
C LEU A 126 0.03 47.85 -16.29
N ASP A 127 -0.14 48.86 -17.16
CA ASP A 127 -1.16 48.86 -18.21
C ASP A 127 -1.07 47.63 -19.15
N VAL A 128 0.16 47.24 -19.52
CA VAL A 128 0.40 46.08 -20.41
C VAL A 128 0.12 44.76 -19.68
N ALA A 129 0.59 44.63 -18.45
CA ALA A 129 0.38 43.45 -17.62
C ALA A 129 -1.10 43.22 -17.30
N LEU A 130 -1.82 44.30 -16.94
CA LEU A 130 -3.26 44.28 -16.68
C LEU A 130 -4.06 43.98 -17.94
N ALA A 131 -3.68 44.50 -19.11
CA ALA A 131 -4.36 44.16 -20.35
C ALA A 131 -4.28 42.66 -20.67
N SER A 132 -3.11 42.03 -20.44
CA SER A 132 -2.94 40.58 -20.56
C SER A 132 -3.80 39.84 -19.53
N PHE A 133 -3.67 40.22 -18.26
CA PHE A 133 -4.36 39.60 -17.14
C PHE A 133 -5.89 39.64 -17.26
N ASN A 134 -6.44 40.80 -17.65
CA ASN A 134 -7.88 41.01 -17.86
C ASN A 134 -8.43 40.29 -19.10
N SER A 135 -7.55 39.77 -19.97
CA SER A 135 -7.92 38.91 -21.09
C SER A 135 -7.77 37.42 -20.79
N GLY A 136 -7.51 37.06 -19.52
CA GLY A 136 -7.27 35.69 -19.05
C GLY A 136 -5.82 35.22 -19.16
N GLY A 137 -4.90 36.07 -19.62
CA GLY A 137 -3.47 35.76 -19.68
C GLY A 137 -2.76 35.95 -18.34
N GLY A 138 -1.46 35.67 -18.30
CA GLY A 138 -0.64 35.93 -17.10
C GLY A 138 -0.45 37.43 -16.81
N PHE A 139 -0.16 37.74 -15.55
CA PHE A 139 0.28 39.06 -15.10
C PHE A 139 1.81 39.12 -15.09
N ILE A 140 2.38 39.74 -16.12
CA ILE A 140 3.82 39.75 -16.38
C ILE A 140 4.30 41.19 -16.54
N VAL A 141 5.30 41.58 -15.75
CA VAL A 141 6.01 42.86 -15.83
C VAL A 141 7.49 42.57 -16.07
N ASP A 142 7.91 42.63 -17.33
CA ASP A 142 9.26 42.27 -17.79
C ASP A 142 9.85 43.29 -18.77
N ASP A 143 9.31 44.51 -18.79
CA ASP A 143 9.74 45.58 -19.69
C ASP A 143 10.69 46.59 -19.01
N ALA A 144 11.31 47.44 -19.84
CA ALA A 144 12.29 48.42 -19.38
C ALA A 144 11.69 49.61 -18.60
N ILE A 145 10.37 49.82 -18.67
CA ILE A 145 9.66 50.82 -17.87
C ILE A 145 9.45 50.24 -16.46
N GLY A 146 9.13 48.96 -16.38
CA GLY A 146 8.73 48.27 -15.17
C GLY A 146 7.38 48.75 -14.66
N GLY A 147 6.98 48.21 -13.53
CA GLY A 147 5.71 48.53 -12.92
C GLY A 147 5.67 48.10 -11.47
N SER A 148 4.80 48.73 -10.70
CA SER A 148 4.70 48.48 -9.27
C SER A 148 3.30 48.75 -8.75
N ILE A 149 2.87 47.85 -7.87
CA ILE A 149 1.85 48.12 -6.86
C ILE A 149 2.60 48.58 -5.61
N PHE A 150 2.24 49.71 -5.05
CA PHE A 150 2.96 50.30 -3.94
C PHE A 150 2.00 50.95 -2.95
N THR A 151 2.41 51.05 -1.70
CA THR A 151 1.75 51.84 -0.68
C THR A 151 2.76 52.70 0.07
N LEU A 152 2.25 53.73 0.75
CA LEU A 152 3.05 54.61 1.58
C LEU A 152 3.03 54.11 3.03
N LEU A 153 4.07 54.48 3.77
CA LEU A 153 4.19 54.14 5.18
C LEU A 153 2.92 54.49 5.97
N GLY A 154 2.44 53.54 6.76
CA GLY A 154 1.29 53.70 7.64
C GLY A 154 -0.03 53.23 7.03
N ASP A 155 0.00 52.48 5.93
CA ASP A 155 -1.15 51.73 5.48
C ASP A 155 -1.35 50.51 6.39
N VAL A 156 -2.42 50.54 7.19
CA VAL A 156 -2.71 49.48 8.15
C VAL A 156 -2.96 48.12 7.50
N ASN A 157 -3.34 48.11 6.21
CA ASN A 157 -3.56 46.88 5.47
C ASN A 157 -2.24 46.23 5.06
N ALA A 158 -1.16 47.01 4.94
CA ALA A 158 0.15 46.53 4.52
C ALA A 158 0.98 45.92 5.66
N LEU A 159 0.48 45.95 6.89
CA LEU A 159 1.15 45.38 8.06
C LEU A 159 0.96 43.87 8.12
N ALA A 160 2.04 43.14 8.42
CA ALA A 160 2.03 41.68 8.50
C ALA A 160 1.07 41.12 9.56
N GLY A 161 0.82 41.86 10.63
CA GLY A 161 -0.14 41.49 11.66
C GLY A 161 0.21 40.20 12.41
N ALA A 162 -0.75 39.67 13.16
CA ALA A 162 -0.52 38.53 14.06
C ALA A 162 -0.19 37.21 13.32
N ASP A 163 -0.62 37.08 12.07
CA ASP A 163 -0.35 35.95 11.18
C ASP A 163 0.96 36.11 10.40
N ASN A 164 1.63 37.26 10.53
CA ASN A 164 2.87 37.62 9.82
C ASN A 164 2.74 37.50 8.28
N ARG A 165 1.57 37.78 7.72
CA ARG A 165 1.31 37.64 6.27
C ARG A 165 0.64 38.89 5.72
N VAL A 166 0.99 39.24 4.47
CA VAL A 166 0.30 40.31 3.74
C VAL A 166 -0.21 39.76 2.42
N LEU A 167 -1.51 39.91 2.17
CA LEU A 167 -2.15 39.50 0.92
C LEU A 167 -1.60 40.34 -0.25
N ILE A 168 -1.29 39.72 -1.38
CA ILE A 168 -0.78 40.39 -2.58
C ILE A 168 -1.65 40.15 -3.83
N ALA A 169 -2.43 39.07 -3.87
CA ALA A 169 -3.36 38.80 -4.96
C ALA A 169 -4.44 37.80 -4.56
N GLN A 170 -5.57 37.85 -5.26
CA GLN A 170 -6.52 36.75 -5.38
C GLN A 170 -6.52 36.28 -6.84
N LEU A 171 -6.39 34.98 -7.08
CA LEU A 171 -6.29 34.41 -8.41
C LEU A 171 -7.27 33.25 -8.55
N THR A 172 -8.10 33.25 -9.58
CA THR A 172 -9.04 32.17 -9.86
C THR A 172 -8.74 31.55 -11.21
N THR A 173 -8.55 30.23 -11.26
CA THR A 173 -8.20 29.51 -12.50
C THR A 173 -8.48 28.01 -12.35
N ALA A 174 -8.73 27.34 -13.48
CA ALA A 174 -8.77 25.87 -13.55
C ALA A 174 -7.37 25.24 -13.65
N GLY A 175 -6.34 26.06 -13.90
CA GLY A 175 -4.95 25.61 -14.05
C GLY A 175 -4.13 25.67 -12.77
N GLU A 176 -2.85 25.38 -12.90
CA GLU A 176 -1.87 25.50 -11.83
C GLU A 176 -1.18 26.86 -11.90
N ILE A 177 -1.19 27.62 -10.79
CA ILE A 177 -0.50 28.91 -10.71
C ILE A 177 0.99 28.72 -10.49
N SER A 178 1.80 29.55 -11.15
CA SER A 178 3.25 29.55 -11.04
C SER A 178 3.84 30.92 -11.34
N GLY A 179 5.09 31.15 -10.94
CA GLY A 179 5.79 32.39 -11.25
C GLY A 179 6.69 32.86 -10.12
N SER A 180 7.12 34.12 -10.21
CA SER A 180 7.98 34.75 -9.21
C SER A 180 7.59 36.20 -8.96
N VAL A 181 7.63 36.60 -7.69
CA VAL A 181 7.25 37.93 -7.22
C VAL A 181 8.45 38.63 -6.60
N ASN A 182 8.59 39.92 -6.88
CA ASN A 182 9.55 40.80 -6.20
C ASN A 182 8.79 41.73 -5.26
N VAL A 183 9.30 41.88 -4.04
CA VAL A 183 8.68 42.71 -3.02
C VAL A 183 9.67 43.66 -2.38
N GLN A 184 9.13 44.77 -1.88
CA GLN A 184 9.81 45.70 -1.01
C GLN A 184 9.03 45.84 0.30
N MET A 185 9.73 45.89 1.43
CA MET A 185 9.13 46.10 2.75
C MET A 185 9.89 47.13 3.57
N PHE A 186 9.23 47.64 4.60
CA PHE A 186 9.83 48.38 5.71
C PHE A 186 9.92 47.46 6.92
N VAL A 187 11.15 47.17 7.33
CA VAL A 187 11.46 46.35 8.50
C VAL A 187 10.91 47.04 9.74
N GLU A 188 10.11 46.33 10.53
CA GLU A 188 9.43 46.85 11.73
C GLU A 188 8.63 48.16 11.46
N GLY A 189 8.15 48.37 10.23
CA GLY A 189 7.41 49.57 9.84
C GLY A 189 8.26 50.83 9.80
N LEU A 190 9.58 50.72 9.65
CA LEU A 190 10.49 51.86 9.59
C LEU A 190 10.98 52.11 8.16
N GLN A 191 10.58 53.22 7.55
CA GLN A 191 11.01 53.59 6.20
C GLN A 191 12.54 53.71 6.05
N SER A 192 13.27 54.01 7.13
CA SER A 192 14.74 54.01 7.14
C SER A 192 15.37 52.62 7.00
N GLN A 193 14.58 51.57 7.17
CA GLN A 193 14.99 50.17 7.08
C GLN A 193 14.19 49.48 5.95
N SER A 194 14.36 49.95 4.72
CA SER A 194 13.74 49.32 3.56
C SER A 194 14.56 48.12 3.06
N MET A 195 13.90 47.00 2.79
CA MET A 195 14.51 45.80 2.21
C MET A 195 13.75 45.38 0.94
N GLN A 196 14.47 44.86 -0.05
CA GLN A 196 13.89 44.23 -1.24
C GLN A 196 14.25 42.75 -1.27
N VAL A 197 13.29 41.91 -1.62
CA VAL A 197 13.48 40.49 -1.88
C VAL A 197 12.98 40.21 -3.29
N LEU A 198 13.85 39.63 -4.11
CA LEU A 198 13.65 39.51 -5.55
C LEU A 198 13.44 38.04 -5.93
N ALA A 199 12.70 37.82 -7.02
CA ALA A 199 12.47 36.54 -7.67
C ALA A 199 12.04 35.43 -6.71
N MET A 200 11.15 35.74 -5.77
CA MET A 200 10.61 34.72 -4.87
C MET A 200 9.62 33.86 -5.63
N PRO A 201 9.82 32.54 -5.71
CA PRO A 201 8.87 31.66 -6.38
C PRO A 201 7.55 31.62 -5.63
N ILE A 202 6.44 31.55 -6.36
CA ILE A 202 5.14 31.23 -5.77
C ILE A 202 5.18 29.78 -5.30
N GLN A 203 4.93 29.59 -4.01
CA GLN A 203 4.85 28.29 -3.36
C GLN A 203 3.38 27.92 -3.27
N LEU A 204 2.98 26.92 -4.06
CA LEU A 204 1.67 26.29 -3.90
C LEU A 204 1.56 25.66 -2.51
N PRO A 205 0.34 25.52 -1.97
CA PRO A 205 0.14 24.79 -0.73
C PRO A 205 0.78 23.41 -0.86
N GLN A 206 1.52 22.99 0.18
CA GLN A 206 2.10 21.66 0.28
C GLN A 206 1.40 20.99 1.45
N GLY A 207 0.48 20.06 1.17
CA GLY A 207 -0.30 19.39 2.21
C GLY A 207 -1.71 19.07 1.74
N CYS A 208 -2.14 17.82 1.96
CA CYS A 208 -3.49 17.33 1.80
C CYS A 208 -4.13 17.12 3.18
N GLY A 209 -5.40 17.46 3.36
CA GLY A 209 -6.12 17.31 4.64
C GLY A 209 -6.74 15.91 4.78
N ASP A 210 -6.62 15.09 3.74
CA ASP A 210 -7.05 13.70 3.70
C ASP A 210 -5.97 12.79 4.27
N GLU A 211 -6.31 12.07 5.34
CA GLU A 211 -5.42 11.13 6.04
C GLU A 211 -4.95 9.96 5.15
N ASP A 212 -5.68 9.68 4.06
CA ASP A 212 -5.35 8.62 3.11
C ASP A 212 -4.38 9.09 2.00
N ALA A 213 -4.03 10.38 1.94
CA ALA A 213 -3.12 10.93 0.94
C ALA A 213 -1.64 10.83 1.36
N CYS A 214 -0.76 10.59 0.39
CA CYS A 214 0.69 10.54 0.54
C CYS A 214 1.32 11.87 0.95
N ASN A 215 0.67 12.97 0.60
CA ASN A 215 1.05 14.32 1.03
C ASN A 215 0.16 14.83 2.17
N TYR A 216 -0.40 13.93 3.01
CA TYR A 216 -1.20 14.32 4.17
C TYR A 216 -0.42 15.27 5.10
N ASP A 217 -1.06 16.38 5.45
CA ASP A 217 -0.59 17.34 6.44
C ASP A 217 -1.75 17.72 7.38
N PRO A 218 -1.67 17.37 8.68
CA PRO A 218 -2.71 17.65 9.66
C PRO A 218 -2.91 19.14 9.97
N GLU A 219 -2.04 20.04 9.49
CA GLU A 219 -2.21 21.49 9.63
C GLU A 219 -3.15 22.10 8.58
N PHE A 220 -3.54 21.34 7.55
CA PHE A 220 -4.44 21.80 6.50
C PHE A 220 -5.86 21.23 6.65
N ASP A 221 -6.87 22.06 6.38
CA ASP A 221 -8.28 21.66 6.35
C ASP A 221 -8.58 20.89 5.05
N PRO A 222 -9.31 19.76 5.08
CA PRO A 222 -9.67 18.99 3.88
C PRO A 222 -10.38 19.78 2.77
N GLU A 223 -10.94 20.96 3.04
CA GLU A 223 -11.55 21.83 2.02
C GLU A 223 -10.54 22.78 1.32
N ASP A 224 -9.34 22.99 1.89
CA ASP A 224 -8.37 24.03 1.48
C ASP A 224 -6.99 23.46 1.12
N THR A 225 -6.94 22.24 0.59
CA THR A 225 -5.67 21.54 0.39
C THR A 225 -5.12 21.60 -1.02
N ALA A 226 -3.80 21.35 -1.10
CA ALA A 226 -3.14 20.99 -2.35
C ALA A 226 -3.81 19.77 -3.00
N GLU A 227 -3.48 19.47 -4.25
CA GLU A 227 -3.91 18.21 -4.84
C GLU A 227 -3.44 17.02 -3.99
N CYS A 228 -4.39 16.20 -3.55
CA CYS A 228 -4.11 15.01 -2.76
C CYS A 228 -3.50 13.95 -3.66
N GLN A 229 -2.25 13.60 -3.38
CA GLN A 229 -1.57 12.50 -4.05
C GLN A 229 -1.92 11.21 -3.32
N TYR A 230 -2.66 10.32 -3.98
CA TYR A 230 -2.95 9.01 -3.41
C TYR A 230 -1.91 7.97 -3.82
N PRO A 231 -1.68 6.94 -3.00
CA PRO A 231 -0.93 5.77 -3.42
C PRO A 231 -1.56 5.19 -4.69
N GLY A 232 -0.73 4.70 -5.61
CA GLY A 232 -1.22 3.93 -6.74
C GLY A 232 -2.03 2.72 -6.25
N ALA A 233 -2.94 2.19 -7.06
CA ALA A 233 -3.80 1.05 -6.68
C ALA A 233 -3.03 -0.20 -6.19
N CYS A 234 -1.71 -0.22 -6.40
CA CYS A 234 -0.80 -1.34 -6.20
C CYS A 234 0.51 -0.97 -5.50
N SER A 235 0.66 0.28 -5.08
CA SER A 235 1.91 0.79 -4.55
C SER A 235 1.69 1.67 -3.34
N ASP A 236 2.66 1.72 -2.44
CA ASP A 236 2.70 2.71 -1.37
C ASP A 236 3.00 4.12 -1.90
N CYS A 237 3.10 5.08 -0.98
CA CYS A 237 3.34 6.48 -1.27
C CYS A 237 4.74 6.78 -1.82
N GLU A 238 5.69 5.87 -1.63
CA GLU A 238 7.02 5.92 -2.21
C GLU A 238 7.09 5.24 -3.58
N GLY A 239 5.95 4.71 -4.07
CA GLY A 239 5.85 4.00 -5.33
C GLY A 239 6.37 2.56 -5.25
N ASN A 240 6.59 2.01 -4.05
CA ASN A 240 6.95 0.61 -3.89
C ASN A 240 5.71 -0.26 -4.00
N CYS A 241 5.87 -1.38 -4.70
CA CYS A 241 4.89 -2.45 -4.77
C CYS A 241 4.51 -2.94 -3.36
N ILE A 242 3.20 -3.07 -3.11
CA ILE A 242 2.69 -3.75 -1.90
C ILE A 242 2.66 -5.25 -2.21
N ASP A 243 3.58 -6.00 -1.63
CA ASP A 243 3.72 -7.46 -1.73
C ASP A 243 3.68 -8.06 -0.31
N ALA A 244 2.48 -8.45 0.13
CA ALA A 244 2.26 -8.93 1.49
C ALA A 244 2.84 -10.33 1.74
N ASN A 245 2.97 -11.16 0.70
CA ASN A 245 3.40 -12.55 0.83
C ASN A 245 4.85 -12.81 0.37
N GLY A 246 5.51 -11.80 -0.21
CA GLY A 246 6.92 -11.81 -0.59
C GLY A 246 7.23 -12.63 -1.86
N ASN A 247 6.24 -12.87 -2.72
CA ASN A 247 6.41 -13.68 -3.94
C ASN A 247 6.98 -12.86 -5.12
N GLY A 248 7.14 -11.55 -4.97
CA GLY A 248 7.65 -10.63 -5.99
C GLY A 248 6.60 -10.10 -6.99
N ALA A 249 5.31 -10.39 -6.76
CA ALA A 249 4.18 -9.78 -7.46
C ALA A 249 3.44 -8.82 -6.50
N CYS A 250 2.87 -7.74 -7.02
CA CYS A 250 2.07 -6.83 -6.19
C CYS A 250 0.71 -7.47 -5.88
N ASP A 251 0.20 -7.32 -4.66
CA ASP A 251 -1.02 -7.98 -4.14
C ASP A 251 -2.24 -7.81 -5.08
N CYS A 252 -2.41 -6.62 -5.65
CA CYS A 252 -3.47 -6.27 -6.60
C CYS A 252 -3.26 -6.83 -8.04
N GLU A 253 -2.02 -7.19 -8.39
CA GLU A 253 -1.63 -7.79 -9.67
C GLU A 253 -1.47 -9.30 -9.56
N GLU A 254 -1.75 -9.86 -8.38
CA GLU A 254 -1.66 -11.29 -8.18
C GLU A 254 -2.65 -12.04 -9.05
N LEU A 255 -2.16 -13.08 -9.70
CA LEU A 255 -2.98 -14.02 -10.45
C LEU A 255 -3.42 -15.13 -9.50
N PRO A 256 -4.71 -15.19 -9.12
CA PRO A 256 -5.22 -16.23 -8.25
C PRO A 256 -5.24 -17.57 -8.99
N GLY A 257 -4.75 -18.62 -8.33
CA GLY A 257 -4.81 -19.99 -8.82
C GLY A 257 -3.95 -20.92 -7.98
N CYS A 258 -3.95 -22.21 -8.32
CA CYS A 258 -3.12 -23.15 -7.57
C CYS A 258 -1.63 -22.94 -7.83
N THR A 259 -0.88 -22.56 -6.80
CA THR A 259 0.58 -22.35 -6.85
C THR A 259 1.39 -23.61 -6.48
N ASN A 260 0.73 -24.68 -6.04
CA ASN A 260 1.40 -25.93 -5.66
C ASN A 260 1.75 -26.77 -6.91
N PRO A 261 3.04 -26.98 -7.24
CA PRO A 261 3.46 -27.74 -8.42
C PRO A 261 3.13 -29.24 -8.36
N MET A 262 2.73 -29.76 -7.21
CA MET A 262 2.28 -31.15 -7.04
C MET A 262 0.76 -31.32 -7.24
N ALA A 263 0.01 -30.23 -7.44
CA ALA A 263 -1.42 -30.31 -7.70
C ALA A 263 -1.71 -30.59 -9.18
N ASP A 264 -2.81 -31.31 -9.43
CA ASP A 264 -3.30 -31.67 -10.76
C ASP A 264 -3.74 -30.45 -11.59
N ASN A 265 -4.12 -29.35 -10.93
CA ASN A 265 -4.51 -28.08 -11.53
C ASN A 265 -3.50 -26.95 -11.25
N TYR A 266 -2.23 -27.28 -11.04
CA TYR A 266 -1.16 -26.29 -10.90
C TYR A 266 -1.16 -25.29 -12.07
N GLN A 267 -1.11 -24.00 -11.72
CA GLN A 267 -1.02 -22.90 -12.66
C GLN A 267 0.33 -22.20 -12.47
N SER A 268 1.20 -22.26 -13.49
CA SER A 268 2.56 -21.71 -13.40
C SER A 268 2.61 -20.18 -13.42
N ASP A 269 1.53 -19.55 -13.84
CA ASP A 269 1.32 -18.11 -13.86
C ASP A 269 0.59 -17.61 -12.61
N ALA A 270 -0.01 -18.49 -11.80
CA ALA A 270 -0.57 -18.10 -10.52
C ALA A 270 0.54 -17.62 -9.58
N THR A 271 0.33 -16.44 -9.01
CA THR A 271 1.23 -15.87 -8.00
C THR A 271 0.64 -15.99 -6.60
N SER A 272 -0.70 -16.15 -6.48
CA SER A 272 -1.40 -16.27 -5.19
C SER A 272 -2.24 -17.54 -5.14
N ASP A 273 -2.08 -18.33 -4.08
CA ASP A 273 -2.87 -19.55 -3.88
C ASP A 273 -4.31 -19.20 -3.49
N ASP A 274 -5.26 -19.48 -4.37
CA ASP A 274 -6.68 -19.25 -4.14
C ASP A 274 -7.37 -20.43 -3.40
N GLY A 275 -6.60 -21.45 -3.00
CA GLY A 275 -7.09 -22.66 -2.38
C GLY A 275 -7.79 -23.62 -3.37
N SER A 276 -7.68 -23.36 -4.68
CA SER A 276 -8.26 -24.24 -5.71
C SER A 276 -7.43 -25.50 -5.95
N CYS A 277 -6.23 -25.63 -5.37
CA CYS A 277 -5.34 -26.77 -5.61
C CYS A 277 -6.04 -28.12 -5.44
N VAL A 278 -5.97 -28.97 -6.46
CA VAL A 278 -6.53 -30.32 -6.51
C VAL A 278 -5.37 -31.29 -6.39
N ILE A 279 -5.29 -31.98 -5.25
CA ILE A 279 -4.18 -32.89 -4.93
C ILE A 279 -4.77 -34.30 -4.81
N GLY A 280 -4.44 -35.15 -5.78
CA GLY A 280 -4.85 -36.54 -5.79
C GLY A 280 -3.93 -37.41 -4.94
N GLY A 281 -4.51 -38.27 -4.11
CA GLY A 281 -3.74 -39.27 -3.37
C GLY A 281 -4.62 -40.12 -2.48
N CYS A 282 -4.00 -41.06 -1.76
CA CYS A 282 -4.76 -41.88 -0.85
C CYS A 282 -5.11 -41.12 0.43
N MET A 283 -6.40 -40.99 0.75
CA MET A 283 -6.87 -40.28 1.95
C MET A 283 -7.01 -41.17 3.19
N TYR A 284 -6.77 -42.48 3.07
CA TYR A 284 -6.94 -43.43 4.17
C TYR A 284 -5.64 -43.59 4.95
N MET A 285 -5.64 -43.19 6.22
CA MET A 285 -4.47 -43.32 7.13
C MET A 285 -3.98 -44.77 7.29
N SER A 286 -4.82 -45.77 7.00
CA SER A 286 -4.45 -47.19 7.05
C SER A 286 -3.76 -47.70 5.77
N ALA A 287 -3.73 -46.89 4.70
CA ALA A 287 -3.03 -47.26 3.47
C ALA A 287 -1.54 -46.95 3.56
N ALA A 288 -0.73 -47.79 2.92
CA ALA A 288 0.73 -47.65 2.90
C ALA A 288 1.21 -46.38 2.18
N ASN A 289 0.40 -45.84 1.26
CA ASN A 289 0.69 -44.62 0.49
C ASN A 289 -0.26 -43.46 0.86
N PHE A 290 -0.71 -43.41 2.11
CA PHE A 290 -1.48 -42.28 2.63
C PHE A 290 -0.79 -40.94 2.31
N ASN A 291 -1.52 -40.03 1.66
CA ASN A 291 -1.08 -38.67 1.39
C ASN A 291 -1.91 -37.69 2.25
N PRO A 292 -1.33 -37.08 3.29
CA PRO A 292 -2.04 -36.12 4.13
C PRO A 292 -2.41 -34.81 3.41
N GLU A 293 -1.81 -34.52 2.26
CA GLU A 293 -2.10 -33.33 1.45
C GLU A 293 -3.19 -33.60 0.40
N ALA A 294 -3.63 -34.84 0.22
CA ALA A 294 -4.67 -35.18 -0.75
C ALA A 294 -6.04 -34.65 -0.31
N ASN A 295 -6.72 -33.94 -1.21
CA ASN A 295 -8.08 -33.44 -0.99
C ASN A 295 -9.15 -34.23 -1.76
N TYR A 296 -8.73 -35.20 -2.57
CA TYR A 296 -9.61 -36.22 -3.12
C TYR A 296 -8.88 -37.57 -3.24
N ASP A 297 -9.65 -38.66 -3.10
CA ASP A 297 -9.15 -40.01 -3.30
C ASP A 297 -9.11 -40.34 -4.79
N ASN A 298 -7.90 -40.49 -5.32
CA ASN A 298 -7.68 -40.89 -6.72
C ASN A 298 -7.66 -42.42 -6.90
N LEU A 299 -8.12 -43.18 -5.90
CA LEU A 299 -8.15 -44.65 -5.89
C LEU A 299 -6.76 -45.28 -5.99
N SER A 300 -5.70 -44.54 -5.68
CA SER A 300 -4.34 -45.06 -5.65
C SER A 300 -4.00 -45.80 -4.36
N CYS A 301 -4.93 -45.90 -3.40
CA CYS A 301 -4.68 -46.50 -2.09
C CYS A 301 -4.14 -47.92 -2.15
N VAL A 302 -3.05 -48.14 -1.42
CA VAL A 302 -2.38 -49.42 -1.26
C VAL A 302 -2.68 -49.92 0.14
N PHE A 303 -3.58 -50.89 0.26
CA PHE A 303 -3.88 -51.55 1.52
C PHE A 303 -2.99 -52.79 1.69
N ALA A 304 -2.50 -52.94 2.92
CA ALA A 304 -1.73 -54.11 3.33
C ALA A 304 -2.66 -55.13 4.00
N GLY A 305 -2.41 -56.41 3.76
CA GLY A 305 -3.20 -57.52 4.25
C GLY A 305 -2.65 -58.85 3.73
N CYS A 306 -3.36 -59.94 3.98
CA CYS A 306 -2.91 -61.25 3.52
C CYS A 306 -3.16 -61.43 2.01
N THR A 307 -2.09 -61.60 1.23
CA THR A 307 -2.14 -61.82 -0.23
C THR A 307 -2.01 -63.31 -0.61
N ASP A 308 -1.73 -64.18 0.35
CA ASP A 308 -1.67 -65.63 0.14
C ASP A 308 -3.07 -66.23 0.00
N ALA A 309 -3.41 -66.68 -1.21
CA ALA A 309 -4.68 -67.32 -1.53
C ALA A 309 -4.99 -68.61 -0.75
N MET A 310 -3.99 -69.20 -0.08
CA MET A 310 -4.15 -70.39 0.77
C MET A 310 -4.43 -70.06 2.25
N ALA A 311 -4.35 -68.79 2.65
CA ALA A 311 -4.65 -68.37 4.01
C ALA A 311 -6.17 -68.18 4.25
N LEU A 312 -6.61 -68.39 5.49
CA LEU A 312 -8.02 -68.25 5.90
C LEU A 312 -8.56 -66.82 5.77
N ASN A 313 -7.70 -65.82 5.95
CA ASN A 313 -8.04 -64.39 5.84
C ASN A 313 -7.45 -63.76 4.58
N PHE A 314 -7.25 -64.55 3.51
CA PHE A 314 -6.87 -64.03 2.21
C PHE A 314 -7.78 -62.87 1.80
N ASP A 315 -7.17 -61.73 1.51
CA ASP A 315 -7.85 -60.55 1.00
C ASP A 315 -7.42 -60.31 -0.46
N PRO A 316 -8.30 -60.59 -1.45
CA PRO A 316 -7.98 -60.36 -2.85
C PRO A 316 -7.80 -58.88 -3.23
N SER A 317 -8.12 -57.94 -2.34
CA SER A 317 -7.90 -56.50 -2.54
C SER A 317 -6.58 -55.98 -1.97
N SER A 318 -5.89 -56.80 -1.17
CA SER A 318 -4.57 -56.48 -0.62
C SER A 318 -3.48 -56.75 -1.65
N VAL A 319 -2.61 -55.76 -1.88
CA VAL A 319 -1.48 -55.86 -2.83
C VAL A 319 -0.12 -55.90 -2.13
N LEU A 320 -0.11 -55.75 -0.80
CA LEU A 320 1.08 -55.75 0.03
C LEU A 320 0.87 -56.71 1.22
N GLU A 321 1.72 -57.72 1.34
CA GLU A 321 1.74 -58.64 2.48
C GLU A 321 2.11 -57.93 3.78
N ASP A 322 1.24 -58.00 4.78
CA ASP A 322 1.48 -57.44 6.12
C ASP A 322 1.80 -58.49 7.20
N GLY A 323 1.84 -59.77 6.82
CA GLY A 323 2.08 -60.88 7.74
C GLY A 323 0.86 -61.28 8.58
N SER A 324 -0.33 -60.74 8.29
CA SER A 324 -1.57 -61.10 8.97
C SER A 324 -2.15 -62.45 8.53
N CYS A 325 -1.57 -63.12 7.52
CA CYS A 325 -2.06 -64.39 6.99
C CYS A 325 -2.27 -65.46 8.07
N LEU A 326 -3.47 -66.03 8.10
CA LEU A 326 -3.90 -67.04 9.05
C LEU A 326 -3.90 -68.42 8.40
N TYR A 327 -3.04 -69.31 8.87
CA TYR A 327 -2.93 -70.68 8.40
C TYR A 327 -3.46 -71.64 9.46
N LEU A 328 -4.50 -72.41 9.08
CA LEU A 328 -5.04 -73.46 9.92
C LEU A 328 -4.16 -74.71 9.84
N GLY A 329 -3.82 -75.28 10.98
CA GLY A 329 -3.13 -76.56 11.01
C GLY A 329 -2.81 -77.02 12.42
N CYS A 330 -2.31 -78.25 12.54
CA CYS A 330 -1.83 -78.74 13.82
C CYS A 330 -0.54 -77.99 14.19
N MET A 331 -0.56 -77.28 15.32
CA MET A 331 0.61 -76.55 15.84
C MET A 331 1.45 -77.39 16.81
N ASP A 332 1.01 -78.63 17.10
CA ASP A 332 1.73 -79.57 17.96
C ASP A 332 2.76 -80.36 17.14
N PRO A 333 4.07 -80.24 17.42
CA PRO A 333 5.11 -81.00 16.73
C PRO A 333 4.98 -82.53 16.83
N VAL A 334 4.18 -83.04 17.79
CA VAL A 334 3.94 -84.50 17.92
C VAL A 334 2.75 -85.00 17.11
N GLY A 335 1.93 -84.11 16.54
CA GLY A 335 0.82 -84.49 15.67
C GLY A 335 1.30 -84.95 14.28
N LEU A 336 0.68 -85.99 13.73
CA LEU A 336 1.04 -86.53 12.41
C LEU A 336 0.78 -85.55 11.26
N ASN A 337 -0.14 -84.62 11.45
CA ASN A 337 -0.47 -83.55 10.51
C ASN A 337 0.08 -82.18 10.95
N PHE A 338 1.21 -82.16 11.70
CA PHE A 338 1.88 -80.93 12.11
C PHE A 338 2.19 -80.01 10.92
N ASN A 339 1.77 -78.75 11.04
CA ASN A 339 2.03 -77.71 10.06
C ASN A 339 2.89 -76.60 10.71
N PRO A 340 4.19 -76.48 10.35
CA PRO A 340 5.10 -75.51 10.95
C PRO A 340 4.77 -74.04 10.61
N VAL A 341 3.91 -73.77 9.61
CA VAL A 341 3.46 -72.41 9.28
C VAL A 341 2.08 -72.07 9.84
N ALA A 342 1.42 -73.02 10.53
CA ALA A 342 0.13 -72.76 11.17
C ALA A 342 0.27 -71.75 12.32
N ASN A 343 -0.60 -70.74 12.33
CA ASN A 343 -0.72 -69.76 13.42
C ASN A 343 -2.15 -69.70 13.99
N VAL A 344 -3.05 -70.53 13.47
CA VAL A 344 -4.38 -70.80 14.02
C VAL A 344 -4.49 -72.29 14.32
N SER A 345 -4.85 -72.63 15.57
CA SER A 345 -4.95 -74.03 16.02
C SER A 345 -6.02 -74.79 15.25
N GLY A 346 -5.59 -75.72 14.41
CA GLY A 346 -6.42 -76.71 13.73
C GLY A 346 -6.51 -78.02 14.50
N ALA A 347 -7.23 -78.99 13.92
CA ALA A 347 -7.29 -80.34 14.47
C ALA A 347 -5.93 -81.05 14.33
N CYS A 348 -5.39 -81.54 15.44
CA CYS A 348 -4.22 -82.39 15.45
C CYS A 348 -4.63 -83.86 15.34
N ASP A 349 -4.01 -84.55 14.41
CA ASP A 349 -4.11 -85.99 14.28
C ASP A 349 -3.03 -86.63 15.15
N TYR A 350 -3.46 -87.23 16.26
CA TYR A 350 -2.63 -88.05 17.13
C TYR A 350 -2.91 -89.53 16.93
N SER A 351 -3.52 -89.93 15.80
CA SER A 351 -3.73 -91.33 15.45
C SER A 351 -2.43 -92.07 15.71
N THR A 352 -2.45 -92.89 16.75
CA THR A 352 -1.28 -93.54 17.28
C THR A 352 -0.87 -94.59 16.27
N VAL A 353 0.10 -94.28 15.41
CA VAL A 353 0.86 -95.34 14.76
C VAL A 353 1.77 -95.94 15.83
N CYS A 354 1.19 -96.70 16.75
CA CYS A 354 1.91 -97.74 17.44
C CYS A 354 2.22 -98.78 16.36
N MET A 355 3.40 -98.70 15.74
CA MET A 355 3.84 -99.66 14.70
C MET A 355 3.83 -101.14 15.16
N SER A 356 3.54 -101.39 16.44
CA SER A 356 3.46 -102.71 17.07
C SER A 356 2.12 -102.97 17.76
N ASP A 357 1.13 -102.08 17.61
CA ASP A 357 -0.28 -102.34 17.90
C ASP A 357 -0.86 -103.02 16.66
N LEU A 358 -0.86 -104.35 16.68
CA LEU A 358 -1.18 -105.19 15.52
C LEU A 358 -2.69 -105.44 15.38
N ASP A 359 -3.48 -105.26 16.45
CA ASP A 359 -4.94 -105.36 16.39
C ASP A 359 -5.68 -104.01 16.35
N GLY A 360 -4.96 -102.91 16.49
CA GLY A 360 -5.46 -101.55 16.32
C GLY A 360 -6.34 -101.07 17.47
N ASP A 361 -6.16 -101.62 18.67
CA ASP A 361 -6.95 -101.27 19.85
C ASP A 361 -6.42 -100.05 20.63
N GLY A 362 -5.26 -99.54 20.23
CA GLY A 362 -4.60 -98.36 20.81
C GLY A 362 -3.62 -98.68 21.95
N TYR A 363 -3.40 -99.95 22.29
CA TYR A 363 -2.40 -100.40 23.26
C TYR A 363 -1.32 -101.27 22.59
N VAL A 364 -0.17 -101.43 23.25
CA VAL A 364 0.85 -102.42 22.85
C VAL A 364 0.99 -103.38 24.02
N ASP A 365 0.28 -104.50 23.97
CA ASP A 365 0.20 -105.45 25.06
C ASP A 365 0.43 -106.90 24.63
N VAL A 366 0.07 -107.86 25.48
CA VAL A 366 0.33 -109.28 25.23
C VAL A 366 -0.46 -109.79 24.02
N PHE A 367 -1.61 -109.20 23.71
CA PHE A 367 -2.44 -109.60 22.58
C PHE A 367 -1.76 -109.28 21.24
N ASP A 368 -1.08 -108.14 21.13
CA ASP A 368 -0.26 -107.82 19.96
C ASP A 368 0.89 -108.80 19.76
N LEU A 369 1.58 -109.16 20.85
CA LEU A 369 2.67 -110.12 20.80
C LEU A 369 2.18 -111.53 20.41
N LEU A 370 0.95 -111.89 20.81
CA LEU A 370 0.32 -113.14 20.42
C LEU A 370 -0.06 -113.15 18.94
N LEU A 371 -0.56 -112.03 18.39
CA LEU A 371 -0.80 -111.85 16.95
C LEU A 371 0.49 -112.00 16.13
N LEU A 372 1.60 -111.45 16.61
CA LEU A 372 2.90 -111.65 15.99
C LEU A 372 3.31 -113.13 16.01
N PHE A 373 3.13 -113.84 17.13
CA PHE A 373 3.46 -115.26 17.24
C PHE A 373 2.53 -116.18 16.44
N GLU A 374 1.27 -115.80 16.22
CA GLU A 374 0.34 -116.53 15.35
C GLU A 374 0.79 -116.48 13.88
N ALA A 375 1.30 -115.33 13.43
CA ALA A 375 1.86 -115.17 12.09
C ALA A 375 3.31 -115.70 11.96
N TYR A 376 4.04 -115.81 13.08
CA TYR A 376 5.45 -116.20 13.08
C TYR A 376 5.62 -117.70 12.78
N GLY A 377 6.09 -118.00 11.56
CA GLY A 377 6.34 -119.36 11.09
C GLY A 377 5.30 -119.90 10.10
N TYR A 378 4.35 -119.07 9.66
CA TYR A 378 3.54 -119.37 8.48
C TYR A 378 4.42 -119.28 7.22
N ASP A 379 4.48 -120.36 6.43
CA ASP A 379 5.07 -120.32 5.10
C ASP A 379 4.06 -119.68 4.16
N CYS A 380 4.46 -118.56 3.55
CA CYS A 380 3.64 -117.89 2.56
C CYS A 380 3.79 -118.67 1.24
N ASP A 381 3.04 -119.77 1.10
CA ASP A 381 2.94 -120.46 -0.18
C ASP A 381 2.46 -119.47 -1.26
N SER A 382 3.30 -119.26 -2.26
CA SER A 382 2.95 -118.48 -3.45
C SER A 382 2.06 -119.35 -4.35
N GLU A 383 0.75 -119.09 -4.35
CA GLU A 383 -0.08 -119.35 -5.54
C GLU A 383 0.02 -118.21 -6.56
#